data_AF-A0A969RXS4-F1
#
_entry.id   AF-A0A969RXS4-F1
#
_cell.length_a   1.000
_cell.length_b   1.000
_cell.length_c   1.000
_cell.angle_alpha   90.00
_cell.angle_beta   90.00
_cell.angle_gamma   90.00
#
_symmetry.space_group_name_H-M   'P 1'
#
loop_
_entity.id
_entity.type
_entity.pdbx_description
1 polymer ?
#
loop_
_entity_poly.entity_id
_entity_poly.type
_entity_poly.pdbx_seq_one_letter_code
_entity_poly.pdbx_strand_id
1 'polypeptide(L)'
;MAADQSLEPQLLKNVSSPFLWLHRGTHEIFPHQPESQNPDESLEQRILKSDRPLRIKLGIDPTGSEIHLGHSIVIRKLRAFQDAGHTAILLIGDFTARIGDPP
;
A
#
# COMPACT_ATOMS: atom_id res chain seq x y z
N MET A 1 19.26 -29.53 -31.88
CA MET A 1 18.54 -29.31 -30.60
C MET A 1 19.00 -27.99 -30.04
N ALA A 2 18.42 -26.88 -30.50
CA ALA A 2 18.70 -25.56 -29.96
C ALA A 2 17.73 -25.35 -28.79
N ALA A 3 18.28 -25.19 -27.58
CA ALA A 3 17.51 -24.76 -26.43
C ALA A 3 16.91 -23.38 -26.75
N ASP A 4 15.62 -23.26 -26.53
CA ASP A 4 14.84 -22.04 -26.69
C ASP A 4 15.32 -20.99 -25.68
N GLN A 5 16.23 -20.11 -26.13
CA GLN A 5 16.79 -19.00 -25.35
C GLN A 5 15.83 -17.80 -25.23
N SER A 6 14.56 -17.92 -25.66
CA SER A 6 13.60 -16.81 -25.67
C SER A 6 12.84 -16.59 -24.35
N LEU A 7 12.94 -17.53 -23.40
CA LEU A 7 12.17 -17.51 -22.14
C LEU A 7 12.91 -16.87 -20.94
N GLU A 8 14.23 -16.68 -21.01
CA GLU A 8 15.02 -16.14 -19.88
C GLU A 8 14.81 -14.64 -19.56
N PRO A 9 14.57 -13.72 -20.52
CA PRO A 9 14.46 -12.28 -20.22
C PRO A 9 13.22 -11.92 -19.38
N GLN A 10 12.20 -12.76 -19.38
CA GLN A 10 10.94 -12.52 -18.68
C GLN A 10 10.99 -12.99 -17.22
N LEU A 11 11.76 -14.05 -16.92
CA LEU A 11 11.97 -14.57 -15.57
C LEU A 11 12.85 -13.64 -14.71
N LEU A 12 13.83 -12.96 -15.32
CA LEU A 12 14.72 -12.03 -14.62
C LEU A 12 14.04 -10.72 -14.18
N LYS A 13 12.96 -10.29 -14.85
CA LYS A 13 12.17 -9.13 -14.41
C LYS A 13 11.42 -9.36 -13.09
N ASN A 14 11.16 -10.61 -12.72
CA ASN A 14 10.27 -10.96 -11.61
C ASN A 14 10.93 -11.03 -10.23
N VAL A 15 12.26 -10.86 -10.12
CA VAL A 15 12.97 -11.19 -8.86
C VAL A 15 13.36 -9.97 -8.02
N SER A 16 13.26 -8.73 -8.51
CA SER A 16 13.56 -7.56 -7.65
C SER A 16 12.80 -6.29 -8.05
N SER A 17 11.47 -6.32 -8.05
CA SER A 17 10.72 -5.06 -8.02
C SER A 17 10.99 -4.35 -6.69
N PRO A 18 11.42 -3.07 -6.69
CA PRO A 18 11.59 -2.29 -5.46
C PRO A 18 10.27 -2.13 -4.69
N PHE A 19 9.14 -2.50 -5.29
CA PHE A 19 7.80 -2.45 -4.73
C PHE A 19 7.28 -3.80 -4.20
N LEU A 20 8.14 -4.82 -4.01
CA LEU A 20 7.69 -6.08 -3.39
C LEU A 20 7.00 -5.86 -2.03
N TRP A 21 7.50 -4.90 -1.24
CA TRP A 21 6.90 -4.53 0.05
C TRP A 21 5.50 -3.91 -0.10
N LEU A 22 5.21 -3.26 -1.23
CA LEU A 22 3.93 -2.63 -1.52
C LEU A 22 2.87 -3.70 -1.81
N HIS A 23 3.21 -4.70 -2.62
CA HIS A 23 2.30 -5.78 -3.03
C HIS A 23 2.09 -6.86 -1.97
N ARG A 24 3.11 -7.17 -1.16
CA ARG A 24 3.01 -8.22 -0.14
C ARG A 24 1.90 -7.92 0.87
N GLY A 25 0.96 -8.85 1.02
CA GLY A 25 -0.15 -8.75 1.98
C GLY A 25 -1.21 -7.72 1.61
N THR A 26 -1.20 -7.24 0.37
CA THR A 26 -2.20 -6.33 -0.18
C THR A 26 -3.12 -7.13 -1.09
N HIS A 27 -4.43 -7.06 -0.87
CA HIS A 27 -5.40 -7.75 -1.73
C HIS A 27 -5.56 -7.03 -3.07
N GLU A 28 -5.63 -5.70 -3.03
CA GLU A 28 -5.83 -4.86 -4.19
C GLU A 28 -5.12 -3.51 -3.99
N ILE A 29 -4.60 -2.96 -5.09
CA ILE A 29 -4.16 -1.57 -5.19
C ILE A 29 -5.02 -0.93 -6.27
N PHE A 30 -5.53 0.27 -6.00
CA PHE A 30 -6.29 1.02 -6.97
C PHE A 30 -5.81 2.49 -6.99
N PRO A 31 -5.59 3.09 -8.17
CA PRO A 31 -5.62 2.47 -9.50
C PRO A 31 -4.39 1.59 -9.76
N HIS A 32 -4.56 0.53 -10.55
CA HIS A 32 -3.50 -0.42 -10.90
C HIS A 32 -3.33 -0.58 -12.41
N GLN A 33 -2.58 0.35 -13.01
CA GLN A 33 -2.08 0.24 -14.38
C GLN A 33 -0.54 0.18 -14.34
N PRO A 34 0.06 -1.01 -14.19
CA PRO A 34 1.50 -1.15 -13.93
C PRO A 34 2.39 -0.63 -15.07
N GLU A 35 1.92 -0.69 -16.30
CA GLU A 35 2.63 -0.19 -17.49
C GLU A 35 2.46 1.32 -17.70
N SER A 36 1.50 1.97 -17.01
CA SER A 36 1.28 3.40 -17.15
C SER A 36 2.40 4.19 -16.48
N GLN A 37 2.88 5.24 -17.16
CA GLN A 37 3.81 6.21 -16.61
C GLN A 37 3.11 7.35 -15.87
N ASN A 38 1.78 7.40 -15.89
CA ASN A 38 1.00 8.43 -15.24
C ASN A 38 0.89 8.15 -13.72
N PRO A 39 1.34 9.06 -12.83
CA PRO A 39 1.17 8.89 -11.38
C PRO A 39 -0.29 8.87 -10.91
N ASP A 40 -1.25 9.26 -11.74
CA ASP A 40 -2.69 9.16 -11.43
C ASP A 40 -3.26 7.76 -11.69
N GLU A 41 -2.53 6.89 -12.39
CA GLU A 41 -3.01 5.56 -12.79
C GLU A 41 -2.20 4.42 -12.14
N SER A 42 -1.11 4.76 -11.45
CA SER A 42 -0.23 3.82 -10.78
C SER A 42 0.35 4.40 -9.49
N LEU A 43 0.11 3.70 -8.38
CA LEU A 43 0.69 4.05 -7.08
C LEU A 43 2.22 3.99 -7.08
N GLU A 44 2.82 3.05 -7.81
CA GLU A 44 4.28 2.96 -7.93
C GLU A 44 4.85 4.22 -8.57
N GLN A 45 4.25 4.66 -9.69
CA GLN A 45 4.65 5.90 -10.35
C GLN A 45 4.43 7.12 -9.45
N ARG A 46 3.34 7.13 -8.67
CA ARG A 46 3.06 8.19 -7.69
C ARG A 46 4.11 8.25 -6.59
N ILE A 47 4.61 7.11 -6.11
CA ILE A 47 5.70 7.05 -5.13
C ILE A 47 6.99 7.58 -5.74
N LEU A 48 7.32 7.19 -6.98
CA LEU A 48 8.56 7.59 -7.65
C LEU A 48 8.62 9.07 -8.06
N LYS A 49 7.50 9.62 -8.53
CA LYS A 49 7.46 10.93 -9.19
C LYS A 49 6.97 12.06 -8.29
N SER A 50 6.64 11.79 -7.02
CA SER A 50 6.17 12.85 -6.13
C SER A 50 7.33 13.63 -5.54
N ASP A 51 7.35 14.94 -5.74
CA ASP A 51 8.34 15.86 -5.15
C ASP A 51 8.16 16.07 -3.63
N ARG A 52 7.16 15.43 -3.02
CA ARG A 52 6.86 15.53 -1.59
C ARG A 52 6.46 14.17 -1.02
N PRO A 53 6.71 13.93 0.28
CA PRO A 53 6.18 12.76 0.97
C PRO A 53 4.66 12.63 0.78
N LEU A 54 4.22 11.45 0.32
CA LEU A 54 2.80 11.13 0.25
C LEU A 54 2.20 11.09 1.65
N ARG A 55 0.92 11.46 1.76
CA ARG A 55 0.16 11.37 3.02
C ARG A 55 -0.69 10.11 2.98
N ILE A 56 -0.25 9.08 3.69
CA ILE A 56 -0.92 7.77 3.73
C ILE A 56 -1.83 7.73 4.95
N LYS A 57 -3.13 7.55 4.73
CA LYS A 57 -4.15 7.61 5.79
C LYS A 57 -4.67 6.21 6.09
N LEU A 58 -4.70 5.86 7.36
CA LEU A 58 -5.43 4.69 7.88
C LEU A 58 -6.49 5.19 8.86
N GLY A 59 -7.77 4.97 8.54
CA GLY A 59 -8.87 5.26 9.44
C GLY A 59 -9.10 4.10 10.42
N ILE A 60 -9.28 4.40 11.70
CA ILE A 60 -9.72 3.46 12.74
C ILE A 60 -11.00 3.99 13.36
N ASP A 61 -12.01 3.11 13.45
CA ASP A 61 -13.23 3.34 14.20
C ASP A 61 -12.98 3.02 15.69
N PRO A 62 -13.12 3.98 16.62
CA PRO A 62 -12.85 3.77 18.05
C PRO A 62 -13.98 3.02 18.80
N THR A 63 -15.01 2.52 18.12
CA THR A 63 -16.14 1.80 18.76
C THR A 63 -15.75 0.49 19.43
N GLY A 64 -14.71 -0.20 18.93
CA GLY A 64 -14.19 -1.44 19.54
C GLY A 64 -13.27 -1.16 20.72
N SER A 65 -13.46 -1.86 21.84
CA SER A 65 -12.61 -1.76 23.03
C SER A 65 -11.23 -2.45 22.89
N GLU A 66 -11.03 -3.24 21.84
CA GLU A 66 -9.89 -4.14 21.69
C GLU A 66 -9.22 -4.02 20.31
N ILE A 67 -7.89 -3.96 20.27
CA ILE A 67 -7.09 -4.06 19.04
C ILE A 67 -6.56 -5.49 18.93
N HIS A 68 -7.18 -6.30 18.07
CA HIS A 68 -6.70 -7.66 17.81
C HIS A 68 -5.57 -7.70 16.75
N LEU A 69 -4.87 -8.84 16.68
CA LEU A 69 -3.73 -9.06 15.77
C LEU A 69 -4.05 -8.78 14.29
N GLY A 70 -5.30 -8.95 13.85
CA GLY A 70 -5.73 -8.59 12.48
C GLY A 70 -5.43 -7.14 12.08
N HIS A 71 -5.49 -6.18 13.00
CA HIS A 71 -5.15 -4.78 12.72
C HIS A 71 -3.65 -4.57 12.45
N SER A 72 -2.81 -5.50 12.88
CA SER A 72 -1.36 -5.37 12.71
C SER A 72 -0.94 -5.38 11.24
N ILE A 73 -1.71 -6.00 10.34
CA ILE A 73 -1.39 -6.08 8.91
C ILE A 73 -1.43 -4.68 8.29
N VAL A 74 -2.54 -3.96 8.49
CA VAL A 74 -2.71 -2.60 7.95
C VAL A 74 -1.77 -1.59 8.62
N ILE A 75 -1.52 -1.74 9.92
CA ILE A 75 -0.56 -0.91 10.65
C ILE A 75 0.87 -1.15 10.13
N ARG A 76 1.27 -2.40 9.87
CA ARG A 76 2.58 -2.71 9.28
C ARG A 76 2.71 -2.14 7.87
N LYS A 77 1.64 -2.15 7.07
CA LYS A 77 1.66 -1.50 5.75
C LYS A 77 1.86 0.00 5.89
N LEU A 78 1.14 0.64 6.82
CA LEU A 78 1.31 2.05 7.12
C LEU A 78 2.75 2.37 7.57
N ARG A 79 3.36 1.49 8.37
CA ARG A 79 4.78 1.58 8.75
C ARG A 79 5.71 1.45 7.55
N ALA A 80 5.46 0.51 6.63
CA ALA A 80 6.29 0.36 5.43
C ALA A 80 6.30 1.64 4.57
N PHE A 81 5.18 2.36 4.49
CA PHE A 81 5.15 3.68 3.86
C PHE A 81 5.97 4.73 4.62
N GLN A 82 5.96 4.72 5.97
CA GLN A 82 6.86 5.59 6.75
C GLN A 82 8.33 5.28 6.50
N ASP A 83 8.69 3.99 6.49
CA ASP A 83 10.07 3.55 6.22
C ASP A 83 10.52 3.94 4.80
N ALA A 84 9.58 4.03 3.85
CA ALA A 84 9.80 4.56 2.50
C ALA A 84 9.86 6.10 2.42
N GLY A 85 9.80 6.82 3.56
CA GLY A 85 9.93 8.27 3.62
C GLY A 85 8.61 9.04 3.46
N HIS A 86 7.45 8.37 3.54
CA HIS A 86 6.15 9.01 3.46
C HIS A 86 5.55 9.33 4.83
N THR A 87 4.57 10.22 4.85
CA THR A 87 3.88 10.61 6.09
C THR A 87 2.70 9.68 6.33
N ALA A 88 2.81 8.77 7.29
CA ALA A 88 1.67 8.03 7.79
C ALA A 88 0.82 8.88 8.73
N ILE A 89 -0.49 8.75 8.56
CA ILE A 89 -1.52 9.44 9.32
C ILE A 89 -2.49 8.38 9.82
N LEU A 90 -2.48 8.15 11.12
CA LEU A 90 -3.52 7.38 11.78
C LEU A 90 -4.67 8.33 12.12
N LEU A 91 -5.85 8.08 11.54
CA LEU A 91 -7.03 8.91 11.72
C LEU A 91 -8.03 8.16 12.61
N ILE A 92 -8.41 8.76 13.73
CA ILE A 92 -9.46 8.23 14.60
C ILE A 92 -10.79 8.85 14.17
N GLY A 93 -11.72 8.01 13.72
CA GLY A 93 -13.04 8.42 13.21
C GLY A 93 -14.10 8.49 14.30
N ASP A 94 -13.95 9.37 15.29
CA ASP A 94 -14.89 9.50 16.42
C ASP A 94 -16.20 10.25 16.08
N PHE A 95 -16.20 11.04 14.99
CA PHE A 95 -17.33 11.89 14.63
C PHE A 95 -18.63 11.09 14.41
N THR A 96 -18.59 10.03 13.60
CA THR A 96 -19.77 9.18 13.36
C THR A 96 -20.10 8.30 14.56
N ALA A 97 -19.08 7.87 15.31
CA ALA A 97 -19.25 7.10 16.55
C ALA A 97 -20.04 7.88 17.61
N ARG A 98 -19.96 9.22 17.61
CA ARG A 98 -20.71 10.10 18.52
C ARG A 98 -22.12 10.46 18.05
N ILE A 99 -22.45 10.23 16.78
CA ILE A 99 -23.77 10.56 16.20
C ILE A 99 -24.68 9.32 16.14
N GLY A 100 -24.11 8.12 16.00
CA GLY A 100 -24.84 6.85 16.08
C GLY A 100 -25.22 6.46 17.51
N ASP A 101 -25.41 5.16 17.75
CA ASP A 101 -25.60 4.63 19.11
C ASP A 101 -24.27 4.72 19.89
N PRO A 102 -24.25 5.37 21.07
CA PRO A 102 -23.07 5.35 21.92
C PRO A 102 -22.80 3.91 22.39
N PRO A 103 -21.53 3.53 22.59
CA PRO A 103 -21.18 2.23 23.18
C PRO A 103 -21.75 2.05 24.60
#